data_AF-A0A529KXT5-F1
#
_entry.id   AF-A0A529KXT5-F1
#
_cell.length_a   1.000
_cell.length_b   1.000
_cell.length_c   1.000
_cell.angle_alpha   90.00
_cell.angle_beta   90.00
_cell.angle_gamma   90.00
#
_symmetry.space_group_name_H-M   'P 1'
#
loop_
_entity.id
_entity.type
_entity.pdbx_description
1 polymer ?
#
loop_
_entity_poly.entity_id
_entity_poly.type
_entity_poly.pdbx_seq_one_letter_code
_entity_poly.pdbx_strand_id
1 'polypeptide(L)'
;ITRQTQGDFAVLDQRDDNLWMDAGMVTTQADWSLDFDIGMNFFEWHAPVPKAHEMGIFQRALKFLLNVQQGSPARRLNWTMTVNPLLDTSPENYHKWGVMKKDLRLENVGQMMHLRVELQTFFRLPRSNALV
;
A
#
# COMPACT_ATOMS: atom_id res chain seq x y z
N ILE A 1 10.72 2.97 -15.56
CA ILE A 1 10.48 4.35 -15.08
C ILE A 1 10.48 4.44 -13.55
N THR A 2 9.82 3.53 -12.83
CA THR A 2 9.72 3.52 -11.35
C THR A 2 11.08 3.45 -10.61
N ARG A 3 12.13 2.88 -11.23
CA ARG A 3 13.52 2.99 -10.71
C ARG A 3 14.07 4.42 -10.62
N GLN A 4 13.37 5.41 -11.17
CA GLN A 4 13.73 6.83 -11.20
C GLN A 4 12.66 7.69 -10.50
N THR A 5 11.77 7.08 -9.71
CA THR A 5 10.70 7.77 -8.98
C THR A 5 10.65 7.24 -7.55
N GLN A 6 10.37 8.11 -6.59
CA GLN A 6 10.25 7.70 -5.20
C GLN A 6 8.91 7.01 -4.94
N GLY A 7 8.90 6.11 -3.95
CA GLY A 7 7.71 5.36 -3.54
C GLY A 7 7.43 4.14 -4.40
N ASP A 8 6.40 3.40 -3.98
CA ASP A 8 5.93 2.20 -4.65
C ASP A 8 4.70 2.48 -5.52
N PHE A 9 4.48 1.62 -6.51
CA PHE A 9 3.41 1.74 -7.49
C PHE A 9 2.72 0.40 -7.66
N ALA A 10 1.41 0.37 -7.54
CA ALA A 10 0.57 -0.77 -7.95
C ALA A 10 -0.25 -0.32 -9.16
N VAL A 11 -0.36 -1.17 -10.18
CA VAL A 11 -1.21 -0.93 -11.35
C VAL A 11 -2.36 -1.92 -11.28
N LEU A 12 -3.55 -1.37 -11.15
CA LEU A 12 -4.77 -2.12 -10.92
C LEU A 12 -5.57 -2.21 -12.22
N ASP A 13 -5.85 -3.43 -12.67
CA ASP A 13 -6.79 -3.64 -13.76
C ASP A 13 -8.22 -3.45 -13.24
N GLN A 14 -9.05 -2.75 -14.01
CA GLN A 14 -10.44 -2.50 -13.67
C GLN A 14 -11.33 -3.36 -14.55
N ARG A 15 -11.85 -4.46 -13.97
CA ARG A 15 -12.77 -5.40 -14.61
C ARG A 15 -13.75 -5.95 -13.59
N ASP A 16 -14.91 -6.41 -14.08
CA ASP A 16 -15.94 -7.08 -13.27
C ASP A 16 -16.35 -6.27 -12.03
N ASP A 17 -16.55 -4.96 -12.21
CA ASP A 17 -16.87 -3.99 -11.14
C ASP A 17 -15.91 -4.06 -9.93
N ASN A 18 -14.65 -4.39 -10.19
CA ASN A 18 -13.62 -4.54 -9.17
C ASN A 18 -12.26 -4.00 -9.66
N LEU A 19 -11.28 -4.01 -8.76
CA LEU A 19 -9.88 -3.70 -9.05
C LEU A 19 -9.02 -4.91 -8.73
N TRP A 20 -8.05 -5.21 -9.59
CA TRP A 20 -7.20 -6.39 -9.51
C TRP A 20 -5.73 -5.97 -9.53
N MET A 21 -4.94 -6.44 -8.56
CA MET A 21 -3.52 -6.08 -8.46
C MET A 21 -2.70 -6.90 -9.45
N ASP A 22 -2.63 -6.47 -10.71
CA ASP A 22 -2.04 -7.27 -11.79
C ASP A 22 -0.60 -6.87 -12.15
N ALA A 23 -0.12 -5.73 -11.66
CA ALA A 23 1.27 -5.32 -11.82
C ALA A 23 1.70 -4.32 -10.74
N GLY A 24 3.01 -4.15 -10.56
CA GLY A 24 3.55 -3.14 -9.65
C GLY A 24 5.07 -3.10 -9.59
N MET A 25 5.57 -2.10 -8.88
CA MET A 25 6.93 -2.02 -8.35
C MET A 25 6.80 -1.70 -6.86
N VAL A 26 7.07 -2.69 -6.02
CA VAL A 26 6.86 -2.62 -4.58
C VAL A 26 8.14 -3.05 -3.89
N THR A 27 8.83 -2.09 -3.30
CA THR A 27 10.17 -2.22 -2.69
C THR A 27 10.30 -1.49 -1.35
N THR A 28 9.30 -0.67 -1.00
CA THR A 28 9.23 0.15 0.21
C THR A 28 7.84 0.03 0.87
N GLN A 29 7.30 -1.18 0.93
CA GLN A 29 5.98 -1.49 1.46
C GLN A 29 5.95 -1.60 2.98
N ALA A 30 4.78 -1.34 3.56
CA ALA A 30 4.50 -1.52 4.98
C ALA A 30 3.97 -2.94 5.27
N ASP A 31 4.87 -3.92 5.35
CA ASP A 31 4.60 -5.29 5.84
C ASP A 31 3.55 -6.08 5.03
N TRP A 32 3.58 -5.94 3.70
CA TRP A 32 2.84 -6.77 2.74
C TRP A 32 3.74 -7.11 1.54
N SER A 33 3.29 -7.95 0.60
CA SER A 33 4.09 -8.37 -0.55
C SER A 33 3.29 -8.34 -1.85
N LEU A 34 3.89 -7.77 -2.90
CA LEU A 34 3.31 -7.82 -4.24
C LEU A 34 3.24 -9.25 -4.76
N ASP A 35 4.26 -10.09 -4.50
CA ASP A 35 4.27 -11.48 -4.99
C ASP A 35 3.17 -12.33 -4.33
N PHE A 36 2.74 -11.98 -3.12
CA PHE A 36 1.59 -12.62 -2.47
C PHE A 36 0.26 -12.10 -2.99
N ASP A 37 0.15 -10.78 -3.23
CA ASP A 37 -1.12 -10.12 -3.54
C ASP A 37 -1.40 -10.05 -5.06
N ILE A 38 -0.43 -10.42 -5.91
CA ILE A 38 -0.59 -10.36 -7.36
C ILE A 38 -1.78 -11.20 -7.82
N GLY A 39 -2.67 -10.61 -8.63
CA GLY A 39 -3.90 -11.22 -9.11
C GLY A 39 -5.04 -11.28 -8.08
N MET A 40 -4.87 -10.77 -6.86
CA MET A 40 -5.97 -10.61 -5.92
C MET A 40 -6.87 -9.43 -6.34
N ASN A 41 -8.15 -9.52 -5.99
CA ASN A 41 -9.09 -8.41 -6.13
C ASN A 41 -9.09 -7.50 -4.88
N PHE A 42 -9.74 -6.33 -5.00
CA PHE A 42 -9.71 -5.27 -3.97
C PHE A 42 -10.06 -5.75 -2.57
N PHE A 43 -10.98 -6.70 -2.41
CA PHE A 43 -11.36 -7.21 -1.09
C PHE A 43 -10.38 -8.26 -0.57
N GLU A 44 -9.76 -9.04 -1.45
CA GLU A 44 -8.83 -10.10 -1.10
C GLU A 44 -7.53 -9.54 -0.51
N TRP A 45 -6.88 -8.59 -1.18
CA TRP A 45 -5.63 -8.01 -0.63
C TRP A 45 -5.87 -7.13 0.60
N HIS A 46 -7.10 -6.62 0.79
CA HIS A 46 -7.48 -5.91 2.02
C HIS A 46 -7.99 -6.83 3.13
N ALA A 47 -8.17 -8.13 2.90
CA ALA A 47 -8.72 -9.09 3.87
C ALA A 47 -8.04 -9.06 5.26
N PRO A 48 -6.69 -8.88 5.37
CA PRO A 48 -6.03 -8.81 6.67
C PRO A 48 -6.39 -7.58 7.53
N VAL A 49 -7.03 -6.56 6.95
CA VAL A 49 -7.31 -5.30 7.67
C VAL A 49 -8.51 -5.47 8.61
N PRO A 50 -8.33 -5.32 9.93
CA PRO A 50 -9.40 -5.51 10.90
C PRO A 50 -10.41 -4.35 10.87
N LYS A 51 -11.66 -4.62 11.25
CA LYS A 51 -12.78 -3.67 11.46
C LYS A 51 -13.27 -2.90 10.23
N ALA A 52 -12.42 -2.64 9.23
CA ALA A 52 -12.77 -1.81 8.07
C ALA A 52 -13.87 -2.44 7.18
N HIS A 53 -13.91 -3.77 7.09
CA HIS A 53 -14.97 -4.51 6.41
C HIS A 53 -16.34 -4.30 7.05
N GLU A 54 -16.44 -4.46 8.38
CA GLU A 54 -17.68 -4.30 9.15
C GLU A 54 -18.24 -2.87 9.06
N MET A 55 -17.35 -1.88 8.93
CA MET A 55 -17.69 -0.46 8.80
C MET A 55 -18.10 -0.03 7.38
N GLY A 56 -18.09 -0.96 6.42
CA GLY A 56 -18.42 -0.69 5.01
C GLY A 56 -17.39 0.19 4.29
N ILE A 57 -16.17 0.34 4.85
CA ILE A 57 -15.17 1.29 4.34
C ILE A 57 -14.69 0.85 2.95
N PHE A 58 -14.40 -0.44 2.78
CA PHE A 58 -13.88 -0.97 1.52
C PHE A 58 -14.90 -0.90 0.39
N GLN A 59 -16.18 -1.11 0.66
CA GLN A 59 -17.24 -0.98 -0.35
C GLN A 59 -17.37 0.47 -0.85
N ARG A 60 -17.31 1.45 0.07
CA ARG A 60 -17.32 2.88 -0.30
C ARG A 60 -16.05 3.28 -1.04
N ALA A 61 -14.89 2.79 -0.60
CA ALA A 61 -13.61 3.04 -1.24
C ALA A 61 -13.56 2.48 -2.67
N LEU A 62 -13.94 1.22 -2.86
CA LEU A 62 -13.99 0.61 -4.19
C LEU A 62 -14.92 1.38 -5.12
N LYS A 63 -16.15 1.68 -4.67
CA LYS A 63 -17.10 2.50 -5.44
C LYS A 63 -16.49 3.83 -5.88
N PHE A 64 -15.76 4.50 -4.98
CA PHE A 64 -15.08 5.76 -5.31
C PHE A 64 -13.96 5.56 -6.34
N LEU A 65 -13.08 4.58 -6.13
CA LEU A 65 -11.92 4.33 -7.00
C LEU A 65 -12.32 3.90 -8.41
N LEU A 66 -13.37 3.08 -8.56
CA LEU A 66 -13.92 2.70 -9.87
C LEU A 66 -14.38 3.91 -10.70
N ASN A 67 -14.72 5.02 -10.04
CA ASN A 67 -15.21 6.25 -10.67
C ASN A 67 -14.13 7.33 -10.83
N VAL A 68 -12.86 7.08 -10.47
CA VAL A 68 -11.76 8.02 -10.74
C VAL A 68 -11.57 8.18 -12.25
N GLN A 69 -11.63 9.43 -12.72
CA GLN A 69 -11.55 9.80 -14.13
C GLN A 69 -10.16 10.35 -14.50
N GLN A 70 -9.82 10.28 -15.78
CA GLN A 70 -8.63 10.96 -16.30
C GLN A 70 -8.74 12.48 -16.03
N GLY A 71 -7.65 13.10 -15.56
CA GLY A 71 -7.62 14.52 -15.22
C GLY A 71 -8.19 14.86 -13.84
N SER A 72 -8.79 13.91 -13.14
CA SER A 72 -9.37 14.08 -11.80
C SER A 72 -8.80 13.08 -10.80
N PRO A 73 -7.49 13.11 -10.51
CA PRO A 73 -6.86 12.18 -9.58
C PRO A 73 -7.34 12.39 -8.15
N ALA A 74 -7.30 11.33 -7.36
CA ALA A 74 -7.60 11.36 -5.94
C ALA A 74 -6.36 11.08 -5.10
N ARG A 75 -6.42 11.39 -3.79
CA ARG A 75 -5.34 11.07 -2.85
C ARG A 75 -5.87 10.78 -1.46
N ARG A 76 -5.10 9.99 -0.69
CA ARG A 76 -5.33 9.75 0.73
C ARG A 76 -4.01 9.64 1.49
N LEU A 77 -4.11 9.69 2.80
CA LEU A 77 -3.01 9.31 3.68
C LEU A 77 -3.26 7.93 4.28
N ASN A 78 -2.19 7.17 4.43
CA ASN A 78 -2.11 5.99 5.27
C ASN A 78 -0.90 6.16 6.20
N TRP A 79 -0.88 5.50 7.35
CA TRP A 79 0.23 5.62 8.28
C TRP A 79 0.44 4.37 9.12
N THR A 80 1.67 4.19 9.58
CA THR A 80 2.08 3.18 10.56
C THR A 80 3.31 3.67 11.33
N MET A 81 3.77 2.90 12.30
CA MET A 81 5.04 3.13 13.00
C MET A 81 6.09 2.13 12.54
N THR A 82 7.32 2.57 12.30
CA THR A 82 8.44 1.73 11.87
C THR A 82 9.63 1.92 12.79
N VAL A 83 10.25 0.81 13.22
CA VAL A 83 11.50 0.85 13.99
C VAL A 83 12.66 1.01 13.01
N ASN A 84 13.49 2.03 13.24
CA ASN A 84 14.50 2.59 12.35
C ASN A 84 13.90 3.18 11.05
N PRO A 85 14.61 4.07 10.32
CA PRO A 85 14.12 4.65 9.08
C PRO A 85 14.27 3.66 7.90
N LEU A 86 13.70 2.47 8.03
CA LEU A 86 13.75 1.41 7.04
C LEU A 86 12.63 1.58 6.01
N LEU A 87 12.99 1.61 4.74
CA LEU A 87 12.03 1.64 3.65
C LEU A 87 11.48 0.24 3.35
N ASP A 88 12.37 -0.74 3.18
CA ASP A 88 12.00 -2.12 2.90
C ASP A 88 11.65 -2.86 4.20
N THR A 89 10.35 -2.88 4.51
CA THR A 89 9.76 -3.66 5.60
C THR A 89 8.90 -4.79 5.03
N SER A 90 9.44 -5.52 4.04
CA SER A 90 8.79 -6.67 3.39
C SER A 90 8.72 -7.91 4.27
N PRO A 91 7.70 -8.76 4.09
CA PRO A 91 7.74 -10.15 4.55
C PRO A 91 9.02 -10.89 4.12
N GLU A 92 9.48 -10.69 2.88
CA GLU A 92 10.68 -11.30 2.29
C GLU A 92 11.94 -11.02 3.11
N ASN A 93 12.05 -9.82 3.70
CA ASN A 93 13.19 -9.42 4.52
C ASN A 93 12.88 -9.39 6.03
N TYR A 94 11.81 -10.04 6.49
CA TYR A 94 11.37 -9.97 7.89
C TYR A 94 12.47 -10.31 8.91
N HIS A 95 13.30 -11.31 8.62
CA HIS A 95 14.42 -11.70 9.49
C HIS A 95 15.48 -10.59 9.69
N LYS A 96 15.54 -9.59 8.79
CA LYS A 96 16.46 -8.45 8.89
C LYS A 96 15.87 -7.34 9.75
N TRP A 97 14.61 -6.98 9.54
CA TRP A 97 14.02 -5.79 10.17
C TRP A 97 13.09 -6.11 11.35
N GLY A 98 12.36 -7.23 11.31
CA GLY A 98 11.40 -7.60 12.35
C GLY A 98 12.07 -7.83 13.71
N VAL A 99 13.30 -8.36 13.70
CA VAL A 99 14.11 -8.60 14.91
C VAL A 99 14.53 -7.31 15.62
N MET A 100 14.68 -6.19 14.89
CA MET A 100 15.11 -4.90 15.45
C MET A 100 14.08 -4.30 16.41
N LYS A 101 12.82 -4.75 16.34
CA LYS A 101 11.78 -4.36 17.30
C LYS A 101 12.14 -4.72 18.74
N LYS A 102 13.01 -5.73 18.94
CA LYS A 102 13.49 -6.16 20.27
C LYS A 102 14.46 -5.18 20.92
N ASP A 103 15.08 -4.30 20.13
CA ASP A 103 16.06 -3.32 20.62
C ASP A 103 15.40 -2.04 21.14
N LEU A 104 14.08 -1.90 20.96
CA LEU A 104 13.31 -0.74 21.40
C LEU A 104 13.19 -0.70 22.93
N ARG A 105 13.57 0.44 23.52
CA ARG A 105 13.54 0.71 24.97
C ARG A 105 13.02 2.12 25.20
N LEU A 106 12.62 2.43 26.44
CA LEU A 106 12.10 3.76 26.78
C LEU A 106 13.13 4.87 26.50
N GLU A 107 14.43 4.58 26.64
CA GLU A 107 15.51 5.54 26.50
C GLU A 107 15.83 5.87 25.03
N ASN A 108 15.53 4.95 24.10
CA ASN A 108 15.88 5.09 22.68
C ASN A 108 14.66 5.25 21.74
N VAL A 109 13.44 5.17 22.27
CA VAL A 109 12.20 5.20 21.47
C VAL A 109 12.10 6.43 20.56
N GLY A 110 12.50 7.61 21.03
CA GLY A 110 12.43 8.85 20.25
C GLY A 110 13.39 8.90 19.07
N GLN A 111 14.45 8.08 19.08
CA GLN A 111 15.44 8.00 18.01
C GLN A 111 15.14 6.84 17.05
N MET A 112 14.63 5.73 17.58
CA MET A 112 14.37 4.52 16.79
C MET A 112 12.99 4.51 16.16
N MET A 113 11.97 5.02 16.83
CA MET A 113 10.59 4.91 16.35
C MET A 113 10.25 6.04 15.38
N HIS A 114 9.88 5.67 14.15
CA HIS A 114 9.55 6.61 13.08
C HIS A 114 8.07 6.52 12.74
N LEU A 115 7.41 7.66 12.63
CA LEU A 115 6.10 7.76 11.98
C LEU A 115 6.31 7.64 10.47
N ARG A 116 5.74 6.59 9.87
CA ARG A 116 5.74 6.37 8.43
C ARG A 116 4.40 6.79 7.86
N VAL A 117 4.43 7.69 6.89
CA VAL A 117 3.23 8.20 6.20
C VAL A 117 3.34 7.90 4.72
N GLU A 118 2.27 7.33 4.16
CA GLU A 118 2.12 7.14 2.73
C GLU A 118 1.18 8.23 2.20
N LEU A 119 1.67 9.04 1.26
CA LEU A 119 0.81 9.82 0.37
C LEU A 119 0.42 8.91 -0.80
N GLN A 120 -0.76 8.34 -0.73
CA GLN A 120 -1.28 7.50 -1.81
C GLN A 120 -2.06 8.37 -2.80
N THR A 121 -1.77 8.21 -4.08
CA THR A 121 -2.42 8.93 -5.18
C THR A 121 -3.01 7.93 -6.16
N PHE A 122 -4.17 8.27 -6.73
CA PHE A 122 -4.89 7.41 -7.65
C PHE A 122 -5.10 8.16 -8.97
N PHE A 123 -4.49 7.65 -10.03
CA PHE A 123 -4.56 8.20 -11.37
C PHE A 123 -5.19 7.20 -12.33
N ARG A 124 -6.12 7.67 -13.16
CA ARG A 124 -6.62 6.90 -14.29
C ARG A 124 -5.62 6.96 -15.44
N LEU A 125 -5.12 5.80 -15.88
CA LEU A 125 -4.25 5.71 -17.04
C LEU A 125 -5.06 5.86 -18.34
N PRO A 126 -4.67 6.78 -19.24
CA PRO A 126 -5.53 7.22 -20.35
C PRO A 126 -5.75 6.19 -21.46
N ARG A 127 -4.82 5.23 -21.61
CA ARG A 127 -4.88 4.24 -22.70
C ARG A 127 -5.46 2.92 -22.27
N SER A 128 -5.04 2.41 -21.10
CA SER A 128 -5.45 1.11 -20.59
C SER A 128 -6.71 1.18 -19.73
N ASN A 129 -7.12 2.38 -19.30
CA ASN A 129 -8.15 2.58 -18.27
C ASN A 129 -7.80 1.95 -16.90
N ALA A 130 -6.60 1.43 -16.70
CA ALA A 130 -6.13 0.94 -15.40
C ALA A 130 -5.97 2.09 -14.39
N LEU A 131 -5.97 1.75 -13.10
CA LEU A 131 -5.70 2.70 -12.01
C LEU A 131 -4.27 2.51 -11.51
N VAL A 132 -3.55 3.60 -11.21
CA VAL A 132 -2.21 3.59 -10.59
C VAL A 132 -2.15 4.50 -9.38
#